data_AF-A0A081B0S2-F1
#
_entry.id   AF-A0A081B0S2-F1
#
_cell.length_a   1.000
_cell.length_b   1.000
_cell.length_c   1.000
_cell.angle_alpha   90.00
_cell.angle_beta   90.00
_cell.angle_gamma   90.00
#
_symmetry.space_group_name_H-M   'P 1'
#
loop_
_entity.id
_entity.type
_entity.pdbx_description
1 polymer ?
#
loop_
_entity_poly.entity_id
_entity_poly.type
_entity_poly.pdbx_seq_one_letter_code
_entity_poly.pdbx_strand_id
1 'polypeptide(L)'
;MSDMFATYVSERGNKLDTLETNRMLLNMEYTHSWVNHSLNFVDPIAGTHTNTIEGLWETRIKRHIKSMRDMTKKRLDEYLDEYMWRSWFFPPKTSVAKYMGGIVVAIIRNE
;
A
#
# COMPACT_ATOMS: atom_id res chain seq x y z
N MET A 1 -12.98 17.07 6.57
CA MET A 1 -12.07 17.23 7.72
C MET A 1 -10.78 16.59 7.24
N SER A 2 -9.76 17.39 6.92
CA SER A 2 -8.50 16.90 6.34
C SER A 2 -7.86 15.96 7.35
N ASP A 3 -7.61 14.72 6.94
CA ASP A 3 -6.91 13.78 7.78
C ASP A 3 -5.47 14.28 7.96
N MET A 4 -5.22 14.95 9.08
CA MET A 4 -3.91 15.40 9.49
C MET A 4 -3.15 14.18 10.05
N PHE A 5 -2.95 13.16 9.22
CA PHE A 5 -2.06 12.06 9.57
C PHE A 5 -0.65 12.63 9.62
N ALA A 6 0.08 12.31 10.69
CA ALA A 6 1.51 12.58 10.78
C ALA A 6 2.17 12.12 9.48
N THR A 7 3.00 12.98 8.89
CA THR A 7 3.77 12.70 7.68
C THR A 7 4.30 11.27 7.73
N TYR A 8 3.92 10.44 6.76
CA TYR A 8 4.31 9.01 6.65
C TYR A 8 5.82 8.79 6.42
N VAL A 9 6.63 9.81 6.70
CA VAL A 9 8.06 9.71 6.78
C VAL A 9 8.41 9.49 8.24
N SER A 10 8.97 8.32 8.52
CA SER A 10 9.55 8.05 9.83
C SER A 10 10.84 8.85 9.92
N GLU A 11 10.79 10.06 10.47
CA GLU A 11 12.00 10.75 10.91
C GLU A 11 12.49 10.08 12.20
N ARG A 12 13.60 9.34 12.09
CA ARG A 12 14.28 8.78 13.27
C ARG A 12 15.55 9.58 13.51
N GLY A 13 15.40 10.71 14.20
CA GLY A 13 16.49 11.70 14.36
C GLY A 13 16.73 12.43 13.04
N ASN A 14 17.99 12.56 12.60
CA ASN A 14 18.36 13.26 11.36
C ASN A 14 18.19 12.42 10.08
N LYS A 15 17.56 11.24 10.16
CA LYS A 15 17.43 10.33 9.03
C LYS A 15 15.99 10.29 8.53
N LEU A 16 15.82 10.66 7.27
CA LEU A 16 14.58 10.49 6.51
C LEU A 16 14.54 9.08 5.91
N ASP A 17 13.62 8.25 6.37
CA ASP A 17 13.32 6.96 5.75
C ASP A 17 12.25 7.16 4.66
N THR A 18 12.69 7.34 3.41
CA THR A 18 11.84 7.45 2.21
C THR A 18 12.00 6.21 1.33
N LEU A 19 11.14 6.06 0.31
CA LEU A 19 11.32 5.01 -0.70
C LEU A 19 12.65 5.16 -1.46
N GLU A 20 13.10 6.41 -1.67
CA GLU A 20 14.36 6.72 -2.36
C GLU A 20 15.58 6.27 -1.55
N THR A 21 15.51 6.36 -0.21
CA THR A 21 16.59 5.99 0.71
C THR A 21 16.49 4.54 1.21
N ASN A 22 15.46 3.80 0.79
CA ASN A 22 15.27 2.41 1.18
C ASN A 22 16.29 1.49 0.50
N ARG A 23 17.11 0.78 1.31
CA ARG A 23 18.17 -0.10 0.82
C ARG A 23 17.68 -1.20 -0.13
N MET A 24 16.47 -1.71 0.07
CA MET A 24 15.89 -2.76 -0.77
C MET A 24 15.31 -2.25 -2.08
N LEU A 25 15.08 -0.93 -2.18
CA LEU A 25 14.54 -0.27 -3.38
C LEU A 25 15.62 0.55 -4.10
N LEU A 26 16.87 0.45 -3.67
CA LEU A 26 18.01 1.06 -4.35
C LEU A 26 18.02 0.58 -5.81
N ASN A 27 18.24 1.53 -6.74
CA ASN A 27 18.24 1.32 -8.19
C ASN A 27 16.86 1.07 -8.83
N MET A 28 15.75 1.24 -8.10
CA MET A 28 14.41 1.23 -8.70
C MET A 28 13.96 2.61 -9.20
N GLU A 29 14.82 3.63 -9.07
CA GLU A 29 14.60 5.00 -9.58
C GLU A 29 13.29 5.65 -9.09
N TYR A 30 12.82 5.27 -7.89
CA TYR A 30 11.68 5.94 -7.28
C TYR A 30 12.04 7.36 -6.88
N THR A 31 11.10 8.28 -7.14
CA THR A 31 11.15 9.68 -6.67
C THR A 31 10.04 9.92 -5.67
N HIS A 32 10.33 10.62 -4.58
CA HIS A 32 9.37 10.99 -3.56
C HIS A 32 8.86 12.41 -3.81
N SER A 33 7.54 12.54 -4.01
CA SER A 33 6.87 13.81 -4.21
C SER A 33 6.02 14.17 -2.99
N TRP A 34 5.82 15.46 -2.77
CA TRP A 34 5.13 16.00 -1.60
C TRP A 34 3.88 16.78 -1.99
N VAL A 35 2.90 16.80 -1.10
CA VAL A 35 1.69 17.63 -1.22
C VAL A 35 1.46 18.33 0.11
N ASN A 36 1.30 19.66 0.06
CA ASN A 36 0.93 20.43 1.24
C ASN A 36 -0.60 20.59 1.31
N HIS A 37 -1.25 19.71 2.07
CA HIS A 37 -2.71 19.70 2.22
C HIS A 37 -3.29 20.92 2.95
N SER A 38 -2.46 21.76 3.61
CA SER A 38 -2.93 23.05 4.15
C SER A 38 -3.11 24.11 3.06
N LEU A 39 -2.47 23.93 1.90
CA LEU A 39 -2.55 24.86 0.77
C LEU A 39 -3.39 24.28 -0.37
N ASN A 40 -3.11 23.05 -0.80
CA ASN A 40 -3.75 22.42 -1.94
C ASN A 40 -3.92 20.90 -1.73
N PHE A 41 -5.01 20.33 -2.27
CA PHE A 41 -5.22 18.87 -2.30
C PHE A 41 -4.43 18.17 -3.42
N VAL A 42 -4.09 18.92 -4.46
CA VAL A 42 -3.26 18.49 -5.59
C VAL A 42 -2.19 19.57 -5.74
N ASP A 43 -0.92 19.20 -5.84
CA ASP A 43 0.15 20.16 -6.12
C ASP A 43 -0.10 20.80 -7.51
N PRO A 44 -0.30 22.13 -7.60
CA PRO A 44 -0.59 22.79 -8.87
C PRO A 44 0.59 22.81 -9.84
N ILE A 45 1.82 22.57 -9.37
CA ILE A 45 3.04 22.57 -10.19
C ILE A 45 3.34 21.15 -10.67
N ALA A 46 3.46 20.20 -9.74
CA ALA A 46 3.84 18.83 -10.06
C ALA A 46 2.65 17.94 -10.45
N GLY A 47 1.42 18.35 -10.13
CA GLY A 47 0.21 17.52 -10.27
C GLY A 47 0.11 16.39 -9.25
N THR A 48 1.03 16.31 -8.29
CA THR A 48 1.09 15.26 -7.27
C THR A 48 -0.16 15.29 -6.38
N HIS A 49 -0.73 14.11 -6.10
CA HIS A 49 -1.85 13.96 -5.17
C HIS A 49 -1.82 12.60 -4.47
N THR A 50 -2.46 12.50 -3.30
CA THR A 50 -2.53 11.29 -2.48
C THR A 50 -3.80 10.45 -2.71
N ASN A 51 -4.75 10.95 -3.50
CA ASN A 51 -6.08 10.35 -3.72
C ASN A 51 -6.07 8.85 -4.03
N THR A 52 -5.17 8.39 -4.90
CA THR A 52 -5.10 6.98 -5.30
C THR A 52 -4.69 6.09 -4.12
N ILE A 53 -3.72 6.52 -3.31
CA ILE A 53 -3.22 5.78 -2.16
C ILE A 53 -4.26 5.80 -1.03
N GLU A 54 -4.87 6.96 -0.77
CA GLU A 54 -5.95 7.10 0.21
C GLU A 54 -7.17 6.24 -0.15
N GLY A 55 -7.57 6.28 -1.43
CA GLY A 55 -8.66 5.47 -1.95
C GLY A 55 -8.37 3.97 -1.85
N LEU A 56 -7.15 3.54 -2.17
CA LEU A 56 -6.71 2.15 -1.98
C LEU A 56 -6.84 1.73 -0.50
N TRP A 57 -6.32 2.55 0.41
CA TRP A 57 -6.31 2.25 1.84
C TRP A 57 -7.72 2.14 2.41
N GLU A 58 -8.59 3.11 2.14
CA GLU A 58 -9.95 3.13 2.67
C GLU A 58 -10.83 2.07 2.02
N THR A 59 -10.82 1.97 0.69
CA THR A 59 -11.81 1.15 -0.02
C THR A 59 -11.44 -0.33 -0.12
N ARG A 60 -10.14 -0.66 -0.11
CA ARG A 60 -9.67 -2.03 -0.30
C ARG A 60 -9.18 -2.64 0.99
N ILE A 61 -8.25 -1.97 1.68
CA ILE A 61 -7.55 -2.56 2.82
C ILE A 61 -8.41 -2.48 4.08
N LYS A 62 -8.74 -1.27 4.55
CA LYS A 62 -9.52 -1.07 5.78
C LYS A 62 -10.88 -1.75 5.74
N ARG A 63 -11.61 -1.64 4.61
CA ARG A 63 -12.92 -2.31 4.46
C ARG A 63 -12.83 -3.82 4.57
N HIS A 64 -11.80 -4.44 3.99
CA HIS A 64 -11.62 -5.88 4.11
C HIS A 64 -11.24 -6.29 5.54
N ILE A 65 -10.33 -5.57 6.19
CA ILE A 65 -9.98 -5.80 7.62
C ILE A 65 -11.22 -5.71 8.51
N LYS A 66 -12.04 -4.67 8.34
CA LYS A 66 -13.31 -4.52 9.08
C LYS A 66 -14.26 -5.68 8.83
N SER A 67 -14.32 -6.21 7.60
CA SER A 67 -15.18 -7.36 7.27
C SER A 67 -14.79 -8.65 7.98
N MET A 68 -13.52 -8.79 8.37
CA MET A 68 -13.00 -9.93 9.12
C MET A 68 -13.23 -9.82 10.64
N ARG A 69 -13.94 -8.78 11.13
CA ARG A 69 -14.27 -8.55 12.55
C ARG A 69 -13.04 -8.42 13.45
N ASP A 70 -12.22 -7.41 13.15
CA ASP A 70 -11.01 -7.02 13.88
C ASP A 70 -9.91 -8.10 13.89
N MET A 71 -9.06 -7.99 12.86
CA MET A 71 -7.77 -8.67 12.83
C MET A 71 -6.84 -8.07 13.89
N THR A 72 -6.06 -8.94 14.57
CA THR A 72 -4.98 -8.48 15.45
C THR A 72 -3.93 -7.73 14.63
N LYS A 73 -3.55 -6.50 15.06
CA LYS A 73 -2.51 -5.67 14.41
C LYS A 73 -1.21 -6.42 14.06
N LYS A 74 -0.90 -7.49 14.80
CA LYS A 74 0.26 -8.38 14.57
C LYS A 74 0.30 -9.03 13.18
N ARG A 75 -0.85 -9.18 12.50
CA ARG A 75 -0.96 -9.83 11.18
C ARG A 75 -1.22 -8.84 10.04
N LEU A 76 -1.08 -7.55 10.30
CA LEU A 76 -1.35 -6.53 9.28
C LEU A 76 -0.42 -6.71 8.08
N ASP A 77 0.87 -6.97 8.33
CA ASP A 77 1.87 -7.14 7.28
C ASP A 77 1.55 -8.36 6.40
N GLU A 78 1.27 -9.52 7.01
CA GLU A 78 0.85 -10.75 6.29
C GLU A 78 -0.36 -10.51 5.39
N TYR A 79 -1.31 -9.68 5.85
CA TYR A 79 -2.50 -9.35 5.09
C TYR A 79 -2.23 -8.38 3.94
N LEU A 80 -1.34 -7.40 4.14
CA LEU A 80 -0.92 -6.50 3.07
C LEU A 80 -0.20 -7.28 1.97
N ASP A 81 0.67 -8.22 2.35
CA ASP A 81 1.38 -9.09 1.41
C ASP A 81 0.40 -9.94 0.59
N GLU A 82 -0.58 -10.57 1.25
CA GLU A 82 -1.63 -11.35 0.58
C GLU A 82 -2.45 -10.49 -0.37
N TYR A 83 -2.85 -9.30 0.07
CA TYR A 83 -3.61 -8.36 -0.76
C TYR A 83 -2.80 -7.92 -1.99
N MET A 84 -1.53 -7.55 -1.81
CA MET A 84 -0.64 -7.13 -2.89
C MET A 84 -0.46 -8.24 -3.91
N TRP A 85 -0.10 -9.44 -3.45
CA TRP A 85 0.02 -10.62 -4.28
C TRP A 85 -1.28 -10.88 -5.07
N ARG A 86 -2.43 -10.90 -4.38
CA ARG A 86 -3.73 -11.12 -5.03
C ARG A 86 -4.00 -10.06 -6.10
N SER A 87 -3.66 -8.80 -5.84
CA SER A 87 -3.90 -7.69 -6.76
C SER A 87 -3.02 -7.72 -8.01
N TRP A 88 -1.82 -8.29 -7.92
CA TRP A 88 -0.90 -8.41 -9.05
C TRP A 88 -1.25 -9.57 -9.97
N PHE A 89 -1.74 -10.67 -9.41
CA PHE A 89 -1.95 -11.90 -10.17
C PHE A 89 -3.42 -12.16 -10.56
N PHE A 90 -4.39 -11.49 -9.92
CA PHE A 90 -5.81 -11.74 -10.16
C PHE A 90 -6.63 -10.46 -10.33
N PRO A 91 -7.64 -10.48 -11.20
CA PRO A 91 -8.55 -9.36 -11.32
C PRO A 91 -9.42 -9.20 -10.05
N PRO A 92 -9.95 -8.00 -9.80
CA PRO A 92 -10.90 -7.78 -8.72
C PRO A 92 -12.08 -8.74 -8.76
N LYS A 93 -12.54 -9.21 -7.59
CA LYS A 93 -13.68 -10.15 -7.42
C LYS A 93 -13.45 -11.55 -8.02
N THR A 94 -12.19 -11.98 -8.15
CA THR A 94 -11.86 -13.37 -8.46
C THR A 94 -12.45 -14.32 -7.43
N SER A 95 -13.02 -15.44 -7.88
CA SER A 95 -13.61 -16.44 -6.99
C SER A 95 -12.55 -17.09 -6.09
N VAL A 96 -12.96 -17.53 -4.90
CA VAL A 96 -12.06 -18.23 -3.97
C VAL A 96 -11.41 -19.45 -4.63
N ALA A 97 -12.14 -20.20 -5.46
CA ALA A 97 -11.60 -21.34 -6.18
C ALA A 97 -10.46 -20.96 -7.14
N LYS A 98 -10.60 -19.86 -7.90
CA LYS A 98 -9.54 -19.37 -8.81
C LYS A 98 -8.33 -18.88 -8.05
N TYR A 99 -8.53 -18.17 -6.94
CA TYR A 99 -7.47 -17.74 -6.04
C TYR A 99 -6.69 -18.94 -5.48
N MET A 100 -7.39 -19.94 -4.92
CA MET A 100 -6.75 -21.14 -4.36
C MET A 100 -6.00 -21.94 -5.43
N GLY A 101 -6.60 -22.13 -6.60
CA GLY A 101 -5.91 -22.80 -7.71
C GLY A 101 -4.65 -22.06 -8.15
N GLY A 102 -4.68 -20.73 -8.17
CA GLY A 102 -3.53 -19.90 -8.47
C GLY A 102 -2.40 -19.99 -7.44
N ILE A 103 -2.73 -20.08 -6.14
CA ILE A 103 -1.73 -20.34 -5.08
C ILE A 103 -1.04 -21.68 -5.32
N VAL A 104 -1.81 -22.74 -5.56
CA VAL A 104 -1.25 -24.08 -5.78
C VAL A 104 -0.29 -24.07 -6.96
N VAL A 105 -0.67 -23.42 -8.07
CA VAL A 105 0.21 -23.29 -9.24
C VAL A 105 1.47 -22.46 -8.91
N ALA A 106 1.35 -21.38 -8.14
CA ALA A 106 2.49 -20.55 -7.76
C ALA A 106 3.49 -21.30 -6.86
N ILE A 107 3.00 -22.16 -5.95
CA ILE A 107 3.85 -23.01 -5.11
C ILE A 107 4.57 -24.04 -5.98
N ILE A 108 3.84 -24.77 -6.84
CA ILE A 108 4.40 -25.80 -7.72
C ILE A 108 5.48 -25.24 -8.66
N ARG A 109 5.38 -23.97 -9.07
CA ARG A 109 6.34 -23.34 -9.99
C ARG A 109 7.56 -22.72 -9.31
N ASN A 110 7.53 -22.57 -7.98
CA ASN A 110 8.63 -22.01 -7.18
C ASN A 110 9.41 -23.10 -6.41
N GLU A 111 9.07 -24.37 -6.62
CA GLU A 111 9.86 -25.58 -6.28
C GLU A 111 10.42 -26.21 -7.56
#